data_AF-N1S0D8-F1
#
_entry.id   AF-N1S0D8-F1
#
_cell.length_a   1.000
_cell.length_b   1.000
_cell.length_c   1.000
_cell.angle_alpha   90.00
_cell.angle_beta   90.00
_cell.angle_gamma   90.00
#
_symmetry.space_group_name_H-M   'P 1'
#
loop_
_entity.id
_entity.type
_entity.pdbx_description
1 polymer ?
#
loop_
_entity_poly.entity_id
_entity_poly.type
_entity_poly.pdbx_seq_one_letter_code
_entity_poly.pdbx_strand_id
1 'polypeptide(L)'
;MSSVKAIIFGATGAVGRAAVLEAQSRGAPADLSDPKSAQRAVSKSGATVAFSYILFEAEDGLLGTHKAIKRAGITHAVLLFSFCVRENGGPKPSSEARNTQMLEDWEEVKSGQLELAHPDAPFDYLAPEDVAALAGARVAATPPSGELVISQCGTELLSQHATWKVVSEVWVWISASRRPTAMSTARNSDPGAFQNV
;
A
#
# COMPACT_ATOMS: atom_id res chain seq x y z
N MET A 1 30.82 -6.19 4.91
CA MET A 1 30.08 -4.95 4.57
C MET A 1 29.27 -4.56 5.80
N SER A 2 29.31 -3.30 6.25
CA SER A 2 28.46 -2.89 7.37
C SER A 2 26.99 -2.99 6.93
N SER A 3 26.14 -3.55 7.79
CA SER A 3 24.70 -3.58 7.56
C SER A 3 24.21 -2.14 7.37
N VAL A 4 23.47 -1.88 6.29
CA VAL A 4 22.74 -0.62 6.13
C VAL A 4 21.82 -0.47 7.35
N LYS A 5 21.92 0.66 8.05
CA LYS A 5 21.00 0.99 9.15
C LYS A 5 19.89 1.84 8.57
N ALA A 6 18.74 1.21 8.37
CA ALA A 6 17.58 1.86 7.80
C ALA A 6 16.50 2.12 8.86
N ILE A 7 15.71 3.16 8.62
CA ILE A 7 14.48 3.48 9.36
C ILE A 7 13.31 3.60 8.37
N ILE A 8 12.19 2.93 8.66
CA ILE A 8 10.97 3.00 7.85
C ILE A 8 9.92 3.81 8.61
N PHE A 9 9.54 4.96 8.07
CA PHE A 9 8.39 5.73 8.57
C PHE A 9 7.08 5.19 7.98
N GLY A 10 5.99 5.23 8.75
CA GLY A 10 4.69 4.66 8.35
C GLY A 10 4.65 3.14 8.27
N ALA A 11 5.46 2.45 9.09
CA ALA A 11 5.56 0.99 9.11
C ALA A 11 4.24 0.23 9.41
N THR A 12 3.18 0.93 9.85
CA THR A 12 1.85 0.35 10.06
C THR A 12 0.94 0.44 8.84
N GLY A 13 1.26 1.28 7.85
CA GLY A 13 0.56 1.32 6.57
C GLY A 13 0.92 0.12 5.68
N ALA A 14 0.11 -0.15 4.65
CA ALA A 14 0.29 -1.33 3.78
C ALA A 14 1.72 -1.38 3.17
N VAL A 15 2.14 -0.29 2.53
CA VAL A 15 3.49 -0.20 1.92
C VAL A 15 4.58 -0.27 2.98
N GLY A 16 4.48 0.54 4.04
CA GLY A 16 5.52 0.61 5.08
C GLY A 16 5.71 -0.71 5.81
N ARG A 17 4.64 -1.46 6.07
CA ARG A 17 4.70 -2.79 6.70
C ARG A 17 5.46 -3.78 5.83
N ALA A 18 5.14 -3.84 4.55
CA ALA A 18 5.83 -4.73 3.62
C ALA A 18 7.29 -4.28 3.40
N ALA A 19 7.56 -2.98 3.33
CA ALA A 19 8.92 -2.44 3.19
C ALA A 19 9.81 -2.79 4.40
N VAL A 20 9.25 -2.85 5.61
CA VAL A 20 9.98 -3.34 6.80
C VAL A 20 10.44 -4.79 6.62
N LEU A 21 9.56 -5.65 6.10
CA LEU A 21 9.86 -7.07 5.87
C LEU A 21 10.94 -7.25 4.80
N GLU A 22 10.76 -6.58 3.66
CA GLU A 22 11.67 -6.64 2.51
C GLU A 22 13.06 -6.10 2.85
N ALA A 23 13.13 -4.96 3.55
CA ALA A 23 14.41 -4.37 3.96
C ALA A 23 15.04 -5.07 5.17
N GLN A 24 14.38 -6.07 5.78
CA GLN A 24 14.75 -6.67 7.07
C GLN A 24 15.07 -5.61 8.14
N SER A 25 14.32 -4.52 8.11
CA SER A 25 14.61 -3.32 8.89
C SER A 25 13.73 -3.24 10.13
N ARG A 26 13.89 -2.19 10.94
CA ARG A 26 12.99 -1.90 12.06
C ARG A 26 12.15 -0.68 11.70
N GLY A 27 10.83 -0.79 11.87
CA GLY A 27 9.96 0.38 11.88
C GLY A 27 10.29 1.29 13.06
N ALA A 28 10.05 2.59 12.92
CA ALA A 28 10.21 3.52 14.02
C ALA A 28 8.89 4.23 14.35
N PRO A 29 8.50 4.29 15.65
CA PRO A 29 7.40 5.13 16.06
C PRO A 29 7.85 6.59 15.92
N ALA A 30 7.31 7.26 14.90
CA ALA A 30 7.49 8.68 14.69
C ALA A 30 6.26 9.26 14.01
N ASP A 31 5.79 10.38 14.55
CA ASP A 31 4.94 11.29 13.80
C ASP A 31 5.79 12.01 12.75
N LEU A 32 5.42 11.84 11.46
CA LEU A 32 6.09 12.49 10.32
C LEU A 32 5.74 13.98 10.22
N SER A 33 4.61 14.41 10.79
CA SER A 33 4.20 15.81 10.84
C SER A 33 4.95 16.61 11.92
N ASP A 34 5.60 15.94 12.88
CA ASP A 34 6.49 16.56 13.88
C ASP A 34 7.97 16.32 13.54
N PRO A 35 8.70 17.33 13.02
CA PRO A 35 10.12 17.22 12.72
C PRO A 35 10.97 16.76 13.91
N LYS A 36 10.61 17.13 15.15
CA LYS A 36 11.37 16.72 16.34
C LYS A 36 11.14 15.25 16.65
N SER A 37 9.93 14.73 16.45
CA SER A 37 9.61 13.31 16.56
C SER A 37 10.45 12.48 15.59
N ALA A 38 10.45 12.83 14.30
CA ALA A 38 11.26 12.16 13.31
C ALA A 38 12.77 12.24 13.62
N GLN A 39 13.25 13.40 14.08
CA GLN A 39 14.65 13.57 14.49
C GLN A 39 15.05 12.62 15.62
N ARG A 40 14.24 12.54 16.69
CA ARG A 40 14.50 11.64 17.82
C ARG A 40 14.56 10.18 17.39
N ALA A 41 13.66 9.77 16.50
CA ALA A 41 13.64 8.41 15.97
C ALA A 41 14.91 8.06 15.18
N VAL A 42 15.39 8.98 14.34
CA VAL A 42 16.67 8.81 13.62
C VAL A 42 17.85 8.76 14.59
N SER A 43 17.97 9.72 15.51
CA SER A 43 19.09 9.76 16.46
C SER A 43 19.15 8.50 17.34
N LYS A 44 17.99 7.97 17.76
CA LYS A 44 17.91 6.75 18.57
C LYS A 44 18.24 5.48 17.77
N SER A 45 17.84 5.43 16.49
CA SER A 45 18.12 4.26 15.63
C SER A 45 19.55 4.22 15.10
N GLY A 46 20.20 5.39 14.96
CA GLY A 46 21.47 5.52 14.27
C GLY A 46 21.37 5.16 12.77
N ALA A 47 20.17 5.31 12.20
CA ALA A 47 19.93 5.06 10.79
C ALA A 47 20.64 6.11 9.92
N THR A 48 21.09 5.67 8.75
CA THR A 48 21.68 6.52 7.69
C THR A 48 20.83 6.54 6.43
N VAL A 49 19.90 5.60 6.29
CA VAL A 49 18.92 5.52 5.20
C VAL A 49 17.51 5.60 5.78
N ALA A 50 16.62 6.38 5.16
CA ALA A 50 15.21 6.47 5.57
C ALA A 50 14.27 6.16 4.41
N PHE A 51 13.19 5.44 4.69
CA PHE A 51 12.00 5.43 3.82
C PHE A 51 10.96 6.40 4.38
N SER A 52 10.42 7.27 3.54
CA SER A 52 9.32 8.18 3.86
C SER A 52 8.30 8.28 2.72
N TYR A 53 7.13 8.82 3.03
CA TYR A 53 6.08 9.20 2.08
C TYR A 53 5.65 10.63 2.38
N ILE A 54 5.00 11.28 1.42
CA ILE A 54 4.46 12.63 1.61
C ILE A 54 3.15 12.56 2.40
N LEU A 55 3.01 13.44 3.41
CA LEU A 55 1.74 13.71 4.06
C LEU A 55 1.08 14.89 3.36
N PHE A 56 -0.08 14.69 2.74
CA PHE A 56 -0.82 15.75 2.04
C PHE A 56 -1.25 16.89 2.97
N GLU A 57 -1.42 16.62 4.26
CA GLU A 57 -1.81 17.61 5.28
C GLU A 57 -0.64 18.48 5.75
N ALA A 58 0.61 18.12 5.43
CA ALA A 58 1.77 18.92 5.82
C ALA A 58 1.93 20.12 4.87
N GLU A 59 1.60 21.33 5.36
CA GLU A 59 1.65 22.58 4.57
C GLU A 59 3.02 22.83 3.92
N ASP A 60 4.12 22.43 4.58
CA ASP A 60 5.48 22.61 4.09
C ASP A 60 5.99 21.42 3.24
N GLY A 61 5.12 20.48 2.89
CA GLY A 61 5.47 19.26 2.16
C GLY A 61 6.50 18.40 2.88
N LEU A 62 6.54 18.45 4.21
CA LEU A 62 7.53 17.79 5.07
C LEU A 62 8.96 18.32 4.97
N LEU A 63 9.17 19.54 4.46
CA LEU A 63 10.50 20.14 4.35
C LEU A 63 11.22 20.21 5.70
N GLY A 64 10.51 20.64 6.75
CA GLY A 64 11.02 20.70 8.12
C GLY A 64 11.45 19.33 8.63
N THR A 65 10.63 18.31 8.41
CA THR A 65 10.90 16.92 8.78
C THR A 65 12.14 16.39 8.05
N HIS A 66 12.23 16.57 6.74
CA HIS A 66 13.38 16.12 5.95
C HIS A 66 14.69 16.82 6.36
N LYS A 67 14.64 18.12 6.68
CA LYS A 67 15.80 18.84 7.25
C LYS A 67 16.20 18.26 8.60
N ALA A 68 15.24 17.91 9.45
CA ALA A 68 15.51 17.38 10.78
C ALA A 68 16.17 15.99 10.73
N ILE A 69 15.65 15.07 9.91
CA ILE A 69 16.24 13.73 9.77
C ILE A 69 17.63 13.77 9.12
N LYS A 70 17.87 14.68 8.18
CA LYS A 70 19.19 14.91 7.59
C LYS A 70 20.20 15.35 8.65
N ARG A 71 19.83 16.31 9.50
CA ARG A 71 20.67 16.76 10.63
C ARG A 71 20.93 15.66 11.65
N ALA A 72 20.01 14.71 11.80
CA ALA A 72 20.14 13.58 12.73
C ALA A 72 20.99 12.42 12.19
N GLY A 73 21.38 12.43 10.92
CA GLY A 73 22.30 11.44 10.35
C GLY A 73 21.81 10.70 9.12
N ILE A 74 20.57 10.94 8.65
CA ILE A 74 20.13 10.40 7.36
C ILE A 74 20.93 11.03 6.23
N THR A 75 21.57 10.20 5.41
CA THR A 75 22.33 10.59 4.22
C THR A 75 21.56 10.31 2.93
N HIS A 76 20.67 9.31 2.94
CA HIS A 76 19.86 8.94 1.78
C HIS A 76 18.42 8.67 2.17
N ALA A 77 17.49 9.17 1.36
CA ALA A 77 16.06 8.95 1.54
C ALA A 77 15.48 8.22 0.33
N VAL A 78 14.65 7.21 0.58
CA VAL A 78 13.76 6.59 -0.40
C VAL A 78 12.38 7.22 -0.17
N LEU A 79 11.97 8.08 -1.10
CA LEU A 79 10.71 8.82 -1.01
C LEU A 79 9.65 8.19 -1.90
N LEU A 80 8.53 7.79 -1.30
CA LEU A 80 7.31 7.43 -2.03
C LEU A 80 6.46 8.68 -2.27
N PHE A 81 6.19 8.99 -3.53
CA PHE A 81 5.30 10.08 -3.93
C PHE A 81 4.54 9.70 -5.21
N SER A 82 3.37 10.32 -5.43
CA SER A 82 2.46 10.02 -6.55
C SER A 82 2.31 11.14 -7.58
N PHE A 83 3.03 12.26 -7.44
CA PHE A 83 3.00 13.35 -8.42
C PHE A 83 3.89 13.02 -9.62
N CYS A 84 3.42 13.35 -10.83
CA CYS A 84 4.24 13.29 -12.04
C CYS A 84 5.44 14.24 -11.92
N VAL A 85 6.62 13.71 -11.62
CA VAL A 85 7.87 14.47 -11.73
C VAL A 85 8.18 14.66 -13.21
N ARG A 86 8.01 15.90 -13.68
CA ARG A 86 8.36 16.31 -15.04
C ARG A 86 9.84 16.65 -15.08
N GLU A 87 10.69 15.73 -15.53
CA GLU A 87 12.01 16.10 -16.05
C GLU A 87 11.95 16.25 -17.57
N ASN A 88 12.48 17.36 -18.10
CA ASN A 88 12.81 17.60 -19.51
C ASN A 88 11.84 17.04 -20.57
N GLY A 89 10.67 17.69 -20.74
CA GLY A 89 10.01 17.73 -22.06
C GLY A 89 8.69 17.00 -22.24
N GLY A 90 8.04 16.47 -21.19
CA GLY A 90 6.66 16.00 -21.31
C GLY A 90 6.17 15.16 -20.14
N PRO A 91 4.85 14.95 -20.01
CA PRO A 91 4.32 13.99 -19.06
C PRO A 91 4.81 12.58 -19.43
N LYS A 92 5.48 11.88 -18.51
CA LYS A 92 5.56 10.42 -18.58
C LYS A 92 4.15 9.87 -18.30
N PRO A 93 3.64 8.90 -19.08
CA PRO A 93 2.38 8.23 -18.79
C PRO A 93 2.58 7.25 -17.63
N SER A 94 2.92 7.75 -16.44
CA SER A 94 2.45 7.13 -15.21
C SER A 94 1.25 7.97 -14.82
N SER A 95 0.06 7.60 -15.32
CA SER A 95 -1.18 8.05 -14.70
C SER A 95 -1.05 7.77 -13.22
N GLU A 96 -1.45 8.73 -12.38
CA GLU A 96 -1.46 8.62 -10.92
C GLU A 96 -1.74 7.17 -10.51
N ALA A 97 -0.75 6.50 -9.94
CA ALA A 97 -0.95 5.17 -9.37
C ALA A 97 -1.95 5.39 -8.22
N ARG A 98 -3.22 5.07 -8.48
CA ARG A 98 -4.22 5.10 -7.44
C ARG A 98 -3.96 3.87 -6.61
N ASN A 99 -3.39 4.06 -5.41
CA ASN A 99 -3.63 3.11 -4.33
C ASN A 99 -5.14 2.93 -4.31
N THR A 100 -5.57 1.70 -4.55
CA THR A 100 -6.94 1.42 -4.96
C THR A 100 -7.91 2.13 -4.01
N GLN A 101 -8.74 3.02 -4.57
CA GLN A 101 -9.83 3.69 -3.87
C GLN A 101 -10.92 2.69 -3.40
N MET A 102 -10.58 1.40 -3.31
CA MET A 102 -11.48 0.31 -2.97
C MET A 102 -12.02 0.37 -1.55
N LEU A 103 -11.32 1.03 -0.62
CA LEU A 103 -11.77 1.12 0.76
C LEU A 103 -12.96 2.08 0.92
N GLU A 104 -13.02 3.14 0.12
CA GLU A 104 -14.14 4.09 0.14
C GLU A 104 -15.39 3.46 -0.46
N ASP A 105 -15.22 2.67 -1.53
CA ASP A 105 -16.32 2.05 -2.27
C ASP A 105 -16.72 0.65 -1.73
N TRP A 106 -16.11 0.19 -0.64
CA TRP A 106 -16.26 -1.19 -0.16
C TRP A 106 -17.70 -1.52 0.29
N GLU A 107 -18.41 -0.55 0.85
CA GLU A 107 -19.81 -0.74 1.24
C GLU A 107 -20.74 -0.84 0.03
N GLU A 108 -20.46 -0.10 -1.04
CA GLU A 108 -21.15 -0.20 -2.32
C GLU A 108 -20.94 -1.58 -2.94
N VAL A 109 -19.70 -2.08 -2.95
CA VAL A 109 -19.38 -3.44 -3.40
C VAL A 109 -20.15 -4.50 -2.62
N LYS A 110 -20.27 -4.37 -1.29
CA LYS A 110 -21.08 -5.29 -0.47
C LYS A 110 -22.57 -5.21 -0.79
N SER A 111 -23.07 -4.02 -1.11
CA SER A 111 -24.47 -3.79 -1.49
C SER A 111 -24.80 -4.38 -2.87
N GLY A 112 -23.78 -4.68 -3.68
CA GLY A 112 -23.91 -5.21 -5.03
C GLY A 112 -24.18 -4.15 -6.10
N GLN A 113 -24.11 -2.86 -5.74
CA GLN A 113 -24.26 -1.72 -6.64
C GLN A 113 -23.09 -0.78 -6.42
N LEU A 114 -22.41 -0.41 -7.52
CA LEU A 114 -21.27 0.51 -7.52
C LEU A 114 -21.45 1.51 -8.65
N GLU A 115 -21.46 2.79 -8.34
CA GLU A 115 -21.54 3.85 -9.35
C GLU A 115 -20.15 4.36 -9.73
N LEU A 116 -19.81 4.28 -11.02
CA LEU A 116 -18.52 4.73 -11.53
C LEU A 116 -18.68 6.02 -12.31
N ALA A 117 -18.01 7.09 -11.88
CA ALA A 117 -18.03 8.38 -12.58
C ALA A 117 -17.41 8.30 -13.99
N HIS A 118 -16.36 7.49 -14.16
CA HIS A 118 -15.61 7.34 -15.41
C HIS A 118 -15.26 5.86 -15.67
N PRO A 119 -16.24 5.01 -16.04
CA PRO A 119 -16.09 3.55 -16.07
C PRO A 119 -15.01 3.06 -17.04
N ASP A 120 -14.84 3.76 -18.17
CA ASP A 120 -13.91 3.38 -19.25
C ASP A 120 -12.56 4.09 -19.17
N ALA A 121 -12.37 5.02 -18.22
CA ALA A 121 -11.11 5.71 -18.08
C ALA A 121 -10.01 4.72 -17.64
N PRO A 122 -8.86 4.67 -18.35
CA PRO A 122 -7.77 3.78 -18.00
C PRO A 122 -7.03 4.28 -16.77
N PHE A 123 -6.73 3.38 -15.85
CA PHE A 123 -5.96 3.63 -14.65
C PHE A 123 -4.83 2.63 -14.51
N ASP A 124 -3.78 3.10 -13.85
CA ASP A 124 -2.65 2.28 -13.43
C ASP A 124 -2.90 1.77 -12.01
N TYR A 125 -3.09 0.46 -11.90
CA TYR A 125 -3.35 -0.22 -10.64
C TYR A 125 -2.07 -0.92 -10.18
N LEU A 126 -1.49 -0.38 -9.11
CA LEU A 126 -0.27 -0.89 -8.52
C LEU A 126 -0.56 -1.42 -7.12
N ALA A 127 -0.19 -2.67 -6.86
CA ALA A 127 -0.38 -3.26 -5.54
C ALA A 127 0.57 -2.62 -4.52
N PRO A 128 0.13 -2.36 -3.28
CA PRO A 128 1.01 -1.87 -2.22
C PRO A 128 2.25 -2.73 -2.00
N GLU A 129 2.14 -4.04 -2.23
CA GLU A 129 3.24 -5.01 -2.13
C GLU A 129 4.31 -4.77 -3.20
N ASP A 130 3.94 -4.42 -4.44
CA ASP A 130 4.89 -4.12 -5.52
C ASP A 130 5.64 -2.81 -5.24
N VAL A 131 4.94 -1.81 -4.69
CA VAL A 131 5.56 -0.57 -4.19
C VAL A 131 6.56 -0.89 -3.08
N ALA A 132 6.13 -1.70 -2.12
CA ALA A 132 6.93 -2.04 -0.95
C ALA A 132 8.16 -2.89 -1.29
N ALA A 133 8.05 -3.83 -2.23
CA ALA A 133 9.16 -4.65 -2.70
C ALA A 133 10.27 -3.76 -3.29
N LEU A 134 9.91 -2.82 -4.17
CA LEU A 134 10.89 -1.90 -4.74
C LEU A 134 11.47 -0.97 -3.67
N ALA A 135 10.63 -0.37 -2.82
CA ALA A 135 11.08 0.53 -1.78
C ALA A 135 12.01 -0.17 -0.78
N GLY A 136 11.64 -1.36 -0.31
CA GLY A 136 12.44 -2.18 0.59
C GLY A 136 13.78 -2.58 -0.01
N ALA A 137 13.78 -3.03 -1.27
CA ALA A 137 15.02 -3.32 -1.99
C ALA A 137 15.92 -2.07 -2.12
N ARG A 138 15.34 -0.90 -2.38
CA ARG A 138 16.10 0.35 -2.47
C ARG A 138 16.66 0.84 -1.14
N VAL A 139 15.96 0.56 -0.04
CA VAL A 139 16.42 0.83 1.32
C VAL A 139 17.60 -0.08 1.69
N ALA A 140 17.54 -1.36 1.31
CA ALA A 140 18.58 -2.34 1.62
C ALA A 140 19.82 -2.23 0.72
N ALA A 141 19.67 -1.70 -0.50
CA ALA A 141 20.74 -1.54 -1.46
C ALA A 141 21.72 -0.40 -1.10
N THR A 142 22.91 -0.44 -1.70
CA THR A 142 23.81 0.71 -1.70
C THR A 142 23.09 1.91 -2.33
N PRO A 143 23.09 3.07 -1.66
CA PRO A 143 22.48 4.26 -2.22
C PRO A 143 23.21 4.73 -3.50
N PRO A 144 22.48 5.29 -4.48
CA PRO A 144 23.09 5.88 -5.67
C PRO A 144 23.89 7.14 -5.30
N SER A 145 24.83 7.55 -6.16
CA SER A 145 25.62 8.77 -5.96
C SER A 145 24.83 10.07 -6.17
N GLY A 146 23.59 9.99 -6.65
CA GLY A 146 22.72 11.11 -6.98
C GLY A 146 21.25 10.70 -6.94
N GLU A 147 20.39 11.50 -7.57
CA GLU A 147 18.96 11.21 -7.64
C GLU A 147 18.68 10.01 -8.57
N LEU A 148 17.75 9.16 -8.15
CA LEU A 148 17.24 8.05 -8.94
C LEU A 148 15.71 8.05 -8.84
N VAL A 149 15.06 8.44 -9.94
CA VAL A 149 13.60 8.41 -10.06
C VAL A 149 13.19 7.12 -10.76
N ILE A 150 12.37 6.31 -10.08
CA ILE A 150 11.81 5.07 -10.64
C ILE A 150 10.29 5.24 -10.70
N SER A 151 9.76 5.29 -11.92
CA SER A 151 8.31 5.22 -12.15
C SER A 151 7.87 3.77 -12.03
N GLN A 152 6.92 3.49 -11.16
CA GLN A 152 6.28 2.18 -11.06
C GLN A 152 4.94 2.22 -11.77
N CYS A 153 4.66 1.14 -12.49
CA CYS A 153 3.39 0.92 -13.15
C CYS A 153 2.98 -0.55 -12.94
N GLY A 154 1.68 -0.78 -12.82
CA GLY A 154 1.08 -2.08 -12.96
C GLY A 154 1.39 -2.66 -14.34
N THR A 155 1.27 -3.98 -14.47
CA THR A 155 1.60 -4.68 -15.71
C THR A 155 0.67 -4.33 -16.87
N GLU A 156 -0.53 -3.84 -16.56
CA GLU A 156 -1.57 -3.50 -17.52
C GLU A 156 -2.39 -2.31 -17.02
N LEU A 157 -2.79 -1.43 -17.95
CA LEU A 157 -3.78 -0.38 -17.67
C LEU A 157 -5.17 -0.99 -17.77
N LEU A 158 -5.94 -0.90 -16.68
CA LEU A 158 -7.32 -1.37 -16.65
C LEU A 158 -8.26 -0.17 -16.57
N SER A 159 -9.46 -0.29 -17.13
CA SER A 159 -10.52 0.67 -16.84
C SER A 159 -11.07 0.46 -15.43
N GLN A 160 -11.79 1.45 -14.88
CA GLN A 160 -12.48 1.26 -13.58
C GLN A 160 -13.44 0.07 -13.65
N HIS A 161 -14.19 -0.03 -14.75
CA HIS A 161 -15.13 -1.13 -14.95
C HIS A 161 -14.41 -2.49 -15.02
N ALA A 162 -13.32 -2.60 -15.78
CA ALA A 162 -12.56 -3.84 -15.87
C ALA A 162 -12.00 -4.27 -14.51
N THR A 163 -11.49 -3.31 -13.74
CA THR A 163 -10.95 -3.55 -12.40
C THR A 163 -12.02 -4.04 -11.43
N TRP A 164 -13.15 -3.34 -11.37
CA TRP A 164 -14.25 -3.71 -10.49
C TRP A 164 -14.90 -5.04 -10.86
N LYS A 165 -14.89 -5.41 -12.15
CA LYS A 165 -15.27 -6.75 -12.59
C LYS A 165 -14.37 -7.82 -11.96
N VAL A 166 -13.04 -7.67 -12.04
CA VAL A 166 -12.09 -8.60 -11.41
C VAL A 166 -12.33 -8.73 -9.91
N VAL A 167 -12.52 -7.60 -9.22
CA VAL A 167 -12.82 -7.58 -7.78
C VAL A 167 -14.11 -8.34 -7.47
N SER A 168 -15.16 -8.10 -8.25
CA SER A 168 -16.47 -8.74 -8.05
C SER A 168 -16.40 -10.25 -8.22
N GLU A 169 -15.64 -10.73 -9.22
CA GLU A 169 -15.44 -12.16 -9.49
C GLU A 169 -14.69 -12.84 -8.34
N VAL A 170 -13.63 -12.19 -7.82
CA VAL A 170 -12.90 -12.66 -6.65
C VAL A 170 -13.79 -12.67 -5.40
N TRP A 171 -14.59 -11.63 -5.19
CA TRP A 171 -15.51 -11.56 -4.05
C TRP A 171 -16.57 -12.67 -4.08
N VAL A 172 -17.17 -12.94 -5.24
CA VAL A 172 -18.12 -14.04 -5.43
C VAL A 172 -17.46 -15.38 -5.13
N TRP A 173 -16.23 -15.60 -5.61
CA TRP A 173 -15.47 -16.82 -5.34
C TRP A 173 -15.16 -17.01 -3.85
N ILE A 174 -14.69 -15.96 -3.16
CA ILE A 174 -14.43 -15.99 -1.71
C ILE A 174 -15.73 -16.28 -0.94
N SER A 175 -16.82 -15.62 -1.31
CA SER A 175 -18.12 -15.76 -0.66
C SER A 175 -18.73 -17.16 -0.84
N ALA A 176 -18.58 -17.75 -2.03
CA ALA A 176 -18.99 -19.12 -2.31
C ALA A 176 -18.15 -20.13 -1.51
N SER A 177 -16.84 -19.90 -1.41
CA SER A 177 -15.89 -20.76 -0.67
C SER A 177 -16.07 -20.71 0.85
N ARG A 178 -16.69 -19.64 1.37
CA ARG A 178 -16.99 -19.46 2.81
C ARG A 178 -18.36 -20.00 3.24
N ARG A 179 -19.20 -20.48 2.32
CA ARG A 179 -20.46 -21.15 2.72
C ARG A 179 -20.09 -22.50 3.36
N PRO A 180 -20.46 -22.76 4.62
CA PRO A 180 -20.31 -24.10 5.17
C PRO A 180 -21.13 -25.06 4.30
N THR A 181 -20.47 -26.09 3.78
CA THR A 181 -21.14 -27.26 3.24
C THR A 181 -22.07 -27.75 4.35
N ALA A 182 -23.38 -27.60 4.17
CA ALA A 182 -24.35 -28.18 5.09
C ALA A 182 -24.10 -29.69 5.09
N MET A 183 -23.42 -30.16 6.14
CA MET A 183 -23.08 -31.55 6.31
C MET A 183 -24.37 -32.29 6.61
N SER A 184 -24.76 -33.14 5.65
CA SER A 184 -25.79 -34.15 5.77
C SER A 184 -25.79 -34.78 7.17
N THR A 185 -26.82 -34.48 7.94
CA THR A 185 -27.18 -35.26 9.13
C THR A 185 -28.68 -35.53 9.10
N ALA A 186 -29.12 -36.24 8.05
CA ALA A 186 -30.26 -37.13 8.21
C ALA A 186 -29.81 -38.29 9.10
N ARG A 187 -29.93 -38.12 10.42
CA ARG A 187 -29.84 -39.21 11.40
C ARG A 187 -31.20 -39.38 12.06
N ASN A 188 -31.77 -40.56 11.81
CA ASN A 188 -32.88 -41.22 12.48
C ASN A 188 -33.10 -40.80 13.95
N SER A 189 -34.35 -40.47 14.25
CA SER A 189 -35.02 -40.77 15.53
C SER A 189 -36.54 -40.51 15.34
N ASP A 190 -37.32 -41.49 14.86
CA ASP A 190 -38.07 -42.54 15.59
C ASP A 190 -39.57 -42.11 15.77
N PRO A 191 -40.50 -42.93 16.30
CA PRO A 191 -41.52 -43.63 15.54
C PRO A 191 -42.97 -43.21 15.90
N GLY A 192 -43.92 -43.38 14.96
CA GLY A 192 -45.34 -43.59 15.30
C GLY A 192 -46.31 -42.41 15.09
N ALA A 193 -47.43 -42.76 14.43
CA ALA A 193 -48.69 -42.04 14.24
C ALA A 193 -48.60 -40.75 13.38
N PHE A 194 -49.30 -40.62 12.26
CA PHE A 194 -50.76 -40.71 12.14
C PHE A 194 -51.24 -41.45 10.88
N GLN A 195 -52.39 -42.09 11.04
CA GLN A 195 -53.15 -42.86 10.06
C GLN A 195 -53.92 -41.99 9.07
N ASN A 196 -54.26 -42.61 7.93
CA ASN A 196 -55.29 -42.23 6.96
C ASN A 196 -56.57 -41.67 7.61
N VAL A 197 -57.05 -40.51 7.15
CA VAL A 197 -58.26 -40.30 6.30
C VAL A 197 -58.06 -39.00 5.52
#